data_AF-A0A7K1CSY6-F1
#
_entry.id   AF-A0A7K1CSY6-F1
#
_cell.length_a   1.000
_cell.length_b   1.000
_cell.length_c   1.000
_cell.angle_alpha   90.00
_cell.angle_beta   90.00
_cell.angle_gamma   90.00
#
_symmetry.space_group_name_H-M   'P 1'
#
loop_
_entity.id
_entity.type
_entity.pdbx_description
1 polymer ?
#
loop_
_entity_poly.entity_id
_entity_poly.type
_entity_poly.pdbx_seq_one_letter_code
_entity_poly.pdbx_strand_id
1 'polypeptide(L)'
;MSVHLTDNAVRTDASVLQLLQSIAASAGEVDANVDADRREVLGQLAAAGLLDLGLATGHGSYLDQARVLSDIASMCMSTAFSAWAHRMTLEYVATYSADKHGHIVEALRSLDIVGSTAMAGTFRAASGQEELTVHLTEDDNGVLRANGF
;
A
#
# COMPACT_ATOMS: atom_id res chain seq x y z
N MET A 1 -22.92 -10.58 19.56
CA MET A 1 -23.71 -9.53 18.90
C MET A 1 -22.79 -8.86 17.89
N SER A 2 -22.70 -9.44 16.69
CA SER A 2 -21.80 -8.93 15.64
C SER A 2 -22.52 -7.83 14.89
N VAL A 3 -22.03 -6.60 14.99
CA VAL A 3 -22.48 -5.51 14.12
C VAL A 3 -21.88 -5.80 12.75
N HIS A 4 -22.69 -6.35 11.85
CA HIS A 4 -22.39 -6.30 10.42
C HIS A 4 -22.47 -4.82 10.02
N LEU A 5 -21.32 -4.15 10.02
CA LEU A 5 -21.14 -2.90 9.30
C LEU A 5 -21.48 -3.20 7.84
N THR A 6 -22.68 -2.79 7.42
CA THR A 6 -23.14 -2.90 6.05
C THR A 6 -22.14 -2.24 5.12
N ASP A 7 -21.68 -3.00 4.12
CA ASP A 7 -21.14 -2.75 2.76
C ASP A 7 -20.88 -1.33 2.20
N ASN A 8 -21.11 -0.24 2.95
CA ASN A 8 -21.16 1.12 2.44
C ASN A 8 -20.72 2.21 3.43
N ALA A 9 -20.56 1.93 4.74
CA ALA A 9 -20.33 2.98 5.74
C ALA A 9 -19.07 3.83 5.46
N VAL A 10 -17.95 3.19 5.11
CA VAL A 10 -16.70 3.86 4.74
C VAL A 10 -16.86 4.73 3.50
N ARG A 11 -17.66 4.27 2.52
CA ARG A 11 -17.85 4.95 1.22
C ARG A 11 -18.87 6.08 1.26
N THR A 12 -19.72 6.11 2.29
CA THR A 12 -20.71 7.19 2.51
C THR A 12 -20.22 8.29 3.43
N ASP A 13 -19.04 8.13 4.03
CA ASP A 13 -18.45 9.16 4.87
C ASP A 13 -18.11 10.41 4.03
N ALA A 14 -18.58 11.57 4.48
CA ALA A 14 -18.44 12.82 3.73
C ALA A 14 -16.96 13.21 3.52
N SER A 15 -16.10 12.91 4.49
CA SER A 15 -14.66 13.19 4.39
C SER A 15 -13.97 12.26 3.39
N VAL A 16 -14.37 10.98 3.36
CA VAL A 16 -13.88 10.02 2.36
C VAL A 16 -14.33 10.43 0.97
N LEU A 17 -15.59 10.81 0.79
CA LEU A 17 -16.09 11.30 -0.50
C LEU A 17 -15.34 12.54 -0.98
N GLN A 18 -15.04 13.47 -0.07
CA GLN A 18 -14.28 14.67 -0.39
C GLN A 18 -12.83 14.33 -0.80
N LEU A 19 -12.20 13.36 -0.14
CA LEU A 19 -10.86 12.87 -0.51
C LEU A 19 -10.88 12.17 -1.89
N LEU A 20 -11.90 11.37 -2.19
CA LEU A 20 -12.04 10.76 -3.51
C LEU A 20 -12.22 11.83 -4.60
N GLN A 21 -12.99 12.89 -4.32
CA GLN A 21 -13.13 14.03 -5.23
C GLN A 21 -11.82 14.79 -5.45
N SER A 22 -10.99 14.99 -4.41
CA SER A 22 -9.69 15.65 -4.57
C SER A 22 -8.73 14.80 -5.41
N ILE A 23 -8.74 13.48 -5.22
CA ILE A 23 -7.96 12.53 -6.06
C ILE A 23 -8.37 12.64 -7.53
N ALA A 24 -9.68 12.69 -7.82
CA ALA A 24 -10.17 12.86 -9.18
C ALA A 24 -9.72 14.20 -9.78
N ALA A 25 -9.77 15.28 -9.00
CA ALA A 25 -9.36 16.61 -9.44
C ALA A 25 -7.85 16.71 -9.73
N SER A 26 -7.00 15.99 -8.97
CA SER A 26 -5.55 16.00 -9.14
C SER A 26 -5.03 14.98 -10.16
N ALA A 27 -5.88 14.11 -10.71
CA ALA A 27 -5.46 12.99 -11.56
C ALA A 27 -4.63 13.46 -12.78
N GLY A 28 -5.07 14.52 -13.46
CA GLY A 28 -4.36 15.06 -14.61
C GLY A 28 -2.97 15.62 -14.27
N GLU A 29 -2.81 16.19 -13.08
CA GLU A 29 -1.50 16.65 -12.59
C GLU A 29 -0.58 15.47 -12.28
N VAL A 30 -1.09 14.45 -11.59
CA VAL A 30 -0.33 13.22 -11.25
C VAL A 30 0.19 12.51 -12.48
N ASP A 31 -0.56 12.53 -13.58
CA ASP A 31 -0.18 11.89 -14.85
C ASP A 31 0.81 12.72 -15.66
N ALA A 32 0.70 14.04 -15.64
CA ALA A 32 1.52 14.93 -16.47
C ALA A 32 2.80 15.43 -15.77
N ASN A 33 2.81 15.47 -14.44
CA ASN A 33 3.90 16.05 -13.66
C ASN A 33 4.73 14.97 -12.96
N VAL A 34 5.95 14.76 -13.44
CA VAL A 34 6.92 13.83 -12.85
C VAL A 34 7.32 14.19 -11.41
N ASP A 35 7.24 15.47 -11.06
CA ASP A 35 7.65 15.99 -9.75
C ASP A 35 6.47 16.06 -8.75
N ALA A 36 5.27 15.64 -9.14
CA ALA A 36 4.11 15.64 -8.25
C ALA A 36 4.36 14.73 -7.03
N ASP A 37 4.19 15.26 -5.82
CA ASP A 37 4.38 14.50 -4.59
C ASP A 37 3.18 13.57 -4.34
N ARG A 38 3.39 12.28 -4.56
CA ARG A 38 2.37 11.24 -4.37
C ARG A 38 2.22 10.81 -2.92
N ARG A 39 3.09 11.25 -2.02
CA ARG A 39 3.08 10.84 -0.61
C ARG A 39 1.98 11.54 0.17
N GLU A 40 1.64 12.77 -0.20
CA GLU A 40 0.60 13.54 0.49
C GLU A 40 -0.75 12.83 0.45
N VAL A 41 -1.19 12.40 -0.74
CA VAL A 41 -2.45 11.68 -0.90
C VAL A 41 -2.43 10.32 -0.18
N LEU A 42 -1.28 9.63 -0.12
CA LEU A 42 -1.15 8.41 0.67
C LEU A 42 -1.30 8.69 2.16
N GLY A 43 -0.71 9.77 2.66
CA GLY A 43 -0.87 10.21 4.05
C GLY A 43 -2.32 10.54 4.40
N GLN A 44 -3.05 11.19 3.49
CA GLN A 44 -4.48 11.47 3.66
C GLN A 44 -5.32 10.18 3.70
N LEU A 45 -5.04 9.22 2.81
CA LEU A 45 -5.68 7.90 2.82
C LEU A 45 -5.38 7.14 4.12
N ALA A 46 -4.14 7.20 4.60
CA ALA A 46 -3.71 6.57 5.85
C ALA A 46 -4.42 7.17 7.08
N ALA A 47 -4.45 8.51 7.16
CA ALA A 47 -5.13 9.23 8.23
C ALA A 47 -6.64 8.95 8.26
N ALA A 48 -7.24 8.68 7.10
CA ALA A 48 -8.64 8.26 6.97
C ALA A 48 -8.88 6.77 7.27
N GLY A 49 -7.84 5.99 7.61
CA GLY A 49 -7.96 4.55 7.87
C GLY A 49 -8.23 3.72 6.61
N LEU A 50 -7.91 4.24 5.42
CA LEU A 50 -8.27 3.59 4.14
C LEU A 50 -7.20 2.64 3.61
N LEU A 51 -6.07 2.50 4.33
CA LEU A 51 -4.94 1.66 3.91
C LEU A 51 -4.68 0.46 4.83
N ASP A 52 -5.44 0.27 5.90
CA ASP A 52 -5.27 -0.85 6.86
C ASP A 52 -6.53 -1.71 7.03
N LEU A 53 -7.52 -1.52 6.15
CA LEU A 53 -8.77 -2.28 6.14
C LEU A 53 -8.55 -3.79 5.97
N GLY A 54 -9.17 -4.61 6.82
CA GLY A 54 -9.08 -6.07 6.79
C GLY A 54 -7.81 -6.68 7.39
N LEU A 55 -6.84 -5.88 7.86
CA LEU A 55 -5.70 -6.41 8.60
C LEU A 55 -6.12 -6.90 9.99
N ALA A 56 -5.38 -7.86 10.55
CA ALA A 56 -5.68 -8.44 11.88
C ALA A 56 -5.77 -7.39 13.00
N THR A 57 -4.97 -6.33 12.91
CA THR A 57 -4.95 -5.19 13.84
C THR A 57 -5.67 -3.96 13.30
N GLY A 58 -6.27 -4.05 12.11
CA GLY A 58 -7.03 -2.99 11.47
C GLY A 58 -8.54 -3.09 11.76
N HIS A 59 -9.32 -2.53 10.84
CA HIS A 59 -10.78 -2.50 10.91
C HIS A 59 -11.38 -2.87 9.56
N GLY A 60 -12.71 -3.02 9.46
CA GLY A 60 -13.36 -3.40 8.20
C GLY A 60 -12.90 -4.77 7.67
N SER A 61 -12.99 -4.95 6.35
CA SER A 61 -12.67 -6.20 5.67
C SER A 61 -11.71 -6.02 4.49
N TYR A 62 -11.12 -7.12 4.02
CA TYR A 62 -10.37 -7.13 2.77
C TYR A 62 -11.20 -6.69 1.56
N LEU A 63 -12.50 -6.97 1.58
CA LEU A 63 -13.42 -6.51 0.54
C LEU A 63 -13.56 -4.99 0.55
N ASP A 64 -13.55 -4.36 1.73
CA ASP A 64 -13.57 -2.91 1.86
C ASP A 64 -12.28 -2.29 1.30
N GLN A 65 -11.12 -2.88 1.60
CA GLN A 65 -9.84 -2.44 1.03
C GLN A 65 -9.85 -2.52 -0.50
N ALA A 66 -10.36 -3.62 -1.06
CA ALA A 66 -10.46 -3.81 -2.51
C ALA A 66 -11.40 -2.77 -3.16
N ARG A 67 -12.54 -2.47 -2.51
CA ARG A 67 -13.49 -1.46 -2.99
C ARG A 67 -12.89 -0.05 -2.99
N VAL A 68 -12.21 0.33 -1.91
CA VAL A 68 -11.50 1.62 -1.82
C VAL A 68 -10.48 1.75 -2.96
N LEU A 69 -9.64 0.73 -3.16
CA LEU A 69 -8.67 0.73 -4.26
C LEU A 69 -9.34 0.80 -5.64
N SER A 70 -10.48 0.12 -5.82
CA SER A 70 -11.27 0.18 -7.05
C SER A 70 -11.85 1.56 -7.30
N ASP A 71 -12.40 2.22 -6.28
CA ASP A 71 -12.93 3.57 -6.38
C ASP A 71 -11.81 4.55 -6.77
N ILE A 72 -10.66 4.48 -6.10
CA ILE A 72 -9.47 5.30 -6.43
C ILE A 72 -9.02 5.04 -7.86
N ALA A 73 -8.93 3.76 -8.28
CA ALA A 73 -8.48 3.38 -9.62
C ALA A 73 -9.40 3.93 -10.72
N SER A 74 -10.70 4.03 -10.46
CA SER A 74 -11.67 4.62 -11.39
C SER A 74 -11.44 6.11 -11.67
N MET A 75 -10.69 6.79 -10.80
CA MET A 75 -10.42 8.23 -10.88
C MET A 75 -8.96 8.54 -11.21
N CYS A 76 -8.00 7.82 -10.61
CA CYS A 76 -6.57 8.00 -10.82
C CYS A 76 -5.83 6.66 -10.59
N MET A 77 -5.47 5.98 -11.68
CA MET A 77 -4.77 4.69 -11.63
C MET A 77 -3.38 4.81 -10.97
N SER A 78 -2.65 5.89 -11.22
CA SER A 78 -1.32 6.15 -10.62
C SER A 78 -1.39 6.22 -9.09
N THR A 79 -2.41 6.88 -8.54
CA THR A 79 -2.66 6.95 -7.09
C THR A 79 -3.09 5.59 -6.54
N ALA A 80 -4.02 4.90 -7.21
CA ALA A 80 -4.46 3.57 -6.79
C ALA A 80 -3.32 2.55 -6.75
N PHE A 81 -2.42 2.57 -7.74
CA PHE A 81 -1.25 1.69 -7.77
C PHE A 81 -0.28 1.99 -6.63
N SER A 82 -0.04 3.27 -6.33
CA SER A 82 0.81 3.68 -5.21
C SER A 82 0.21 3.25 -3.87
N ALA A 83 -1.11 3.42 -3.69
CA ALA A 83 -1.84 2.98 -2.50
C ALA A 83 -1.83 1.46 -2.35
N TRP A 84 -2.04 0.72 -3.44
CA TRP A 84 -1.96 -0.74 -3.45
C TRP A 84 -0.54 -1.22 -3.09
N ALA A 85 0.50 -0.65 -3.69
CA ALA A 85 1.88 -1.06 -3.43
C ALA A 85 2.24 -0.85 -1.95
N HIS A 86 1.91 0.32 -1.40
CA HIS A 86 2.07 0.62 0.02
C HIS A 86 1.30 -0.39 0.88
N ARG A 87 0.02 -0.60 0.57
CA ARG A 87 -0.85 -1.52 1.30
C ARG A 87 -0.28 -2.94 1.34
N MET A 88 0.20 -3.46 0.21
CA MET A 88 0.75 -4.81 0.14
C MET A 88 2.02 -4.95 1.00
N THR A 89 2.85 -3.90 1.07
CA THR A 89 3.99 -3.88 1.98
C THR A 89 3.54 -3.89 3.45
N LEU A 90 2.59 -3.04 3.83
CA LEU A 90 2.03 -3.03 5.19
C LEU A 90 1.48 -4.40 5.58
N GLU A 91 0.71 -5.02 4.70
CA GLU A 91 0.12 -6.34 4.94
C GLU A 91 1.17 -7.44 5.12
N TYR A 92 2.19 -7.45 4.26
CA TYR A 92 3.27 -8.43 4.37
C TYR A 92 4.02 -8.30 5.71
N VAL A 93 4.40 -7.08 6.09
CA VAL A 93 5.14 -6.85 7.34
C VAL A 93 4.25 -7.13 8.55
N ALA A 94 2.97 -6.72 8.53
CA ALA A 94 2.02 -6.98 9.60
C ALA A 94 1.74 -8.48 9.78
N THR A 95 1.75 -9.26 8.70
CA THR A 95 1.46 -10.70 8.74
C THR A 95 2.67 -11.51 9.19
N TYR A 96 3.86 -11.21 8.68
CA TYR A 96 5.03 -12.09 8.82
C TYR A 96 6.12 -11.56 9.75
N SER A 97 6.06 -10.27 10.11
CA SER A 97 7.15 -9.61 10.82
C SER A 97 6.72 -8.83 12.06
N ALA A 98 5.42 -8.81 12.41
CA ALA A 98 4.90 -8.00 13.51
C ALA A 98 5.59 -8.26 14.86
N ASP A 99 5.86 -9.52 15.20
CA ASP A 99 6.47 -9.90 16.49
C ASP A 99 7.87 -9.28 16.71
N LYS A 100 8.64 -9.09 15.63
CA LYS A 100 10.01 -8.56 15.68
C LYS A 100 10.10 -7.11 15.22
N HIS A 101 9.16 -6.67 14.39
CA HIS A 101 9.22 -5.41 13.66
C HIS A 101 7.91 -4.60 13.78
N GLY A 102 7.19 -4.70 14.90
CA GLY A 102 5.96 -3.94 15.14
C GLY A 102 6.10 -2.42 14.94
N HIS A 103 7.26 -1.84 15.26
CA HIS A 103 7.53 -0.42 14.98
C HIS A 103 7.50 -0.06 13.48
N ILE A 104 7.90 -0.99 12.60
CA ILE A 104 7.81 -0.81 11.14
C ILE A 104 6.35 -0.88 10.71
N VAL A 105 5.55 -1.77 11.30
CA VAL A 105 4.10 -1.86 11.02
C VAL A 105 3.42 -0.53 11.34
N GLU A 106 3.70 0.06 12.51
CA GLU A 106 3.12 1.34 12.91
C GLU A 106 3.62 2.51 12.04
N ALA A 107 4.90 2.52 11.68
CA ALA A 107 5.46 3.54 10.78
C ALA A 107 4.87 3.44 9.35
N LEU A 108 4.60 2.22 8.86
CA LEU A 108 3.89 2.01 7.60
C LEU A 108 2.43 2.45 7.72
N ARG A 109 1.73 2.07 8.79
CA ARG A 109 0.32 2.41 9.01
C ARG A 109 0.07 3.92 9.07
N SER A 110 0.97 4.65 9.73
CA SER A 110 0.91 6.11 9.88
C SER A 110 1.44 6.89 8.67
N LEU A 111 2.01 6.20 7.67
CA LEU A 111 2.72 6.81 6.54
C LEU A 111 3.97 7.62 6.92
N ASP A 112 4.52 7.42 8.13
CA ASP A 112 5.85 7.91 8.50
C ASP A 112 6.93 7.35 7.56
N ILE A 113 6.70 6.13 7.05
CA ILE A 113 7.47 5.54 5.95
C ILE A 113 6.53 5.00 4.86
N VAL A 114 6.98 5.07 3.61
CA VAL A 114 6.24 4.53 2.46
C VAL A 114 6.75 3.14 2.11
N GLY A 115 5.86 2.15 2.10
CA GLY A 115 6.13 0.82 1.58
C GLY A 115 6.08 0.76 0.05
N SER A 116 6.95 -0.06 -0.53
CA SER A 116 6.91 -0.45 -1.95
C SER A 116 7.52 -1.84 -2.12
N THR A 117 7.26 -2.48 -3.26
CA THR A 117 7.77 -3.82 -3.58
C THR A 117 8.54 -3.81 -4.89
N ALA A 118 9.73 -4.43 -4.91
CA ALA A 118 10.55 -4.60 -6.11
C ALA A 118 10.46 -6.05 -6.63
N MET A 119 9.25 -6.56 -6.87
CA MET A 119 9.01 -7.98 -7.19
C MET A 119 8.93 -8.31 -8.69
N ALA A 120 9.06 -7.32 -9.58
CA ALA A 120 8.91 -7.55 -11.02
C ALA A 120 9.89 -8.61 -11.55
N GLY A 121 11.17 -8.52 -11.18
CA GLY A 121 12.18 -9.53 -11.53
C GLY A 121 11.88 -10.90 -10.90
N THR A 122 11.42 -10.91 -9.65
CA THR A 122 10.99 -12.15 -8.98
C THR A 122 9.85 -12.86 -9.73
N PHE A 123 8.88 -12.12 -10.25
CA PHE A 123 7.78 -12.72 -11.02
C PHE A 123 8.23 -13.25 -12.38
N ARG A 124 9.13 -12.54 -13.08
CA ARG A 124 9.69 -13.04 -14.35
C ARG A 124 10.58 -14.26 -14.14
N ALA A 125 11.32 -14.31 -13.03
CA ALA A 125 12.06 -15.50 -12.64
C ALA A 125 11.15 -16.67 -12.28
N ALA A 126 10.10 -16.42 -11.49
CA ALA A 126 9.13 -17.46 -11.10
C ALA A 126 8.33 -18.02 -12.29
N SER A 127 8.13 -17.24 -13.35
CA SER A 127 7.49 -17.70 -14.60
C SER A 127 8.46 -18.42 -15.55
N GLY A 128 9.75 -18.50 -15.22
CA GLY A 128 10.78 -19.12 -16.05
C GLY A 128 11.20 -18.27 -17.26
N GLN A 129 10.85 -16.98 -17.30
CA GLN A 129 11.21 -16.09 -18.40
C GLN A 129 12.66 -15.59 -18.31
N GLU A 130 13.20 -15.45 -17.10
CA GLU A 130 14.57 -15.02 -16.84
C GLU A 130 15.09 -15.64 -15.53
N GLU A 131 16.37 -15.40 -15.21
CA GLU A 131 16.92 -15.72 -13.89
C GLU A 131 16.71 -14.57 -12.90
N LEU A 132 16.63 -14.88 -11.60
CA LEU A 132 16.58 -13.85 -10.57
C LEU A 132 17.94 -13.15 -10.48
N THR A 133 17.95 -11.84 -10.69
CA THR A 133 19.16 -11.00 -10.74
C THR A 133 19.58 -10.43 -9.39
N VAL A 134 18.69 -10.43 -8.40
CA VAL A 134 18.97 -9.95 -7.04
C VAL A 134 19.51 -11.09 -6.19
N HIS A 135 20.74 -10.95 -5.71
CA HIS A 135 21.43 -11.91 -4.86
C HIS A 135 21.75 -11.31 -3.50
N LEU A 136 21.65 -12.13 -2.46
CA LEU A 136 22.06 -11.79 -1.09
C LEU A 136 23.41 -12.44 -0.79
N THR A 137 24.35 -11.65 -0.29
CA THR A 137 25.59 -12.15 0.33
C THR A 137 25.62 -11.75 1.80
N GLU A 138 26.00 -12.67 2.67
CA GLU A 138 26.18 -12.41 4.10
C GLU A 138 27.66 -12.15 4.38
N ASP A 139 27.98 -11.11 5.14
CA ASP A 139 29.35 -10.86 5.60
C ASP A 139 29.67 -11.57 6.92
N ASP A 140 30.94 -11.52 7.34
CA ASP A 140 31.41 -12.21 8.56
C ASP A 140 30.70 -11.75 9.86
N ASN A 141 29.98 -10.62 9.83
CA ASN A 141 29.21 -10.10 10.96
C ASN A 141 27.71 -10.45 10.86
N GLY A 142 27.30 -11.24 9.87
CA GLY A 142 25.92 -11.63 9.64
C GLY A 142 25.07 -10.56 8.93
N VAL A 143 25.70 -9.56 8.30
CA VAL A 143 24.97 -8.52 7.56
C VAL A 143 24.69 -8.98 6.14
N LEU A 144 23.42 -8.99 5.76
CA LEU A 144 22.99 -9.30 4.40
C LEU A 144 23.15 -8.08 3.47
N ARG A 145 23.83 -8.28 2.35
CA ARG A 145 24.01 -7.30 1.26
C ARG A 145 23.28 -7.78 0.02
N ALA A 146 22.30 -7.00 -0.43
CA ALA A 146 21.60 -7.23 -1.69
C ALA A 146 22.37 -6.58 -2.85
N ASN A 147 22.59 -7.33 -3.93
CA ASN A 147 23.18 -6.83 -5.17
C ASN A 147 22.36 -7.29 -6.38
N GLY A 148 22.16 -6.42 -7.37
CA GLY A 148 21.37 -6.71 -8.58
C GLY A 148 20.24 -5.70 -8.81
N PHE A 149 19.64 -5.75 -10.01
CA PHE A 149 18.46 -4.97 -10.42
C PHE A 149 17.59 -5.78 -11.38
#